data_AF-A0A837HJJ8-F1
#
_entry.id   AF-A0A837HJJ8-F1
#
_cell.length_a   1.000
_cell.length_b   1.000
_cell.length_c   1.000
_cell.angle_alpha   90.00
_cell.angle_beta   90.00
_cell.angle_gamma   90.00
#
_symmetry.space_group_name_H-M   'P 1'
#
loop_
_entity.id
_entity.type
_entity.pdbx_description
1 polymer ?
#
loop_
_entity_poly.entity_id
_entity_poly.type
_entity_poly.pdbx_seq_one_letter_code
_entity_poly.pdbx_strand_id
1 'polypeptide(L)'
;MKITVGGSMTFAREQIEIKKELEKAGHKVLITDDIESFAKDEAIKQSFEEELKLCLECDVIRSFFNKIAESDAYLVCNYEKNDIKGYLGASVLMEIGLAYYLKKKIYLFSEVDKEQKYALEIAVIAPVVIDGNLNKII
;
A
#
# COMPACT_ATOMS: atom_id res chain seq x y z
N MET A 1 -9.14 -14.07 4.42
CA MET A 1 -9.75 -12.73 4.63
C MET A 1 -9.72 -11.92 3.33
N LYS A 2 -10.43 -10.80 3.26
CA LYS A 2 -10.29 -9.82 2.18
C LYS A 2 -9.22 -8.78 2.55
N ILE A 3 -8.17 -8.66 1.75
CA ILE A 3 -7.01 -7.79 2.02
C ILE A 3 -6.91 -6.76 0.90
N THR A 4 -6.79 -5.48 1.26
CA THR A 4 -6.30 -4.47 0.31
C THR A 4 -4.78 -4.40 0.40
N VAL A 5 -4.09 -4.44 -0.72
CA VAL A 5 -2.63 -4.32 -0.83
C VAL A 5 -2.31 -3.01 -1.54
N GLY A 6 -1.39 -2.23 -0.97
CA GLY A 6 -1.01 -0.92 -1.50
C GLY A 6 0.41 -0.51 -1.14
N GLY A 7 0.88 0.59 -1.69
CA GLY A 7 2.21 1.11 -1.45
C GLY A 7 2.62 2.13 -2.52
N SER A 8 3.89 2.52 -2.55
CA SER A 8 4.42 3.35 -3.64
C SER A 8 4.25 2.62 -4.97
N MET A 9 3.66 3.28 -5.98
CA MET A 9 3.57 2.72 -7.34
C MET A 9 4.93 2.44 -8.02
N THR A 10 6.06 2.82 -7.39
CA THR A 10 7.39 2.32 -7.79
C THR A 10 7.51 0.80 -7.61
N PHE A 11 6.73 0.23 -6.68
CA PHE A 11 6.69 -1.18 -6.35
C PHE A 11 5.43 -1.86 -6.90
N ALA A 12 4.95 -1.43 -8.06
CA ALA A 12 3.71 -1.95 -8.65
C ALA A 12 3.82 -3.45 -8.95
N ARG A 13 4.97 -3.91 -9.46
CA ARG A 13 5.22 -5.33 -9.76
C ARG A 13 5.22 -6.18 -8.50
N GLU A 14 5.90 -5.72 -7.46
CA GLU A 14 5.98 -6.38 -6.16
C GLU A 14 4.59 -6.49 -5.53
N GLN A 15 3.77 -5.45 -5.61
CA GLN A 15 2.37 -5.51 -5.15
C GLN A 15 1.54 -6.55 -5.91
N ILE A 16 1.75 -6.70 -7.22
CA ILE A 16 1.11 -7.74 -8.04
C ILE A 16 1.56 -9.15 -7.60
N GLU A 17 2.85 -9.34 -7.32
CA GLU A 17 3.36 -10.63 -6.83
C GLU A 17 2.83 -10.97 -5.43
N ILE A 18 2.81 -9.99 -4.51
CA ILE A 18 2.22 -10.17 -3.17
C ILE A 18 0.74 -10.54 -3.26
N LYS A 19 -0.01 -9.93 -4.19
CA LYS A 19 -1.39 -10.32 -4.47
C LYS A 19 -1.49 -11.79 -4.82
N LYS A 20 -0.68 -12.29 -5.77
CA LYS A 20 -0.70 -13.69 -6.20
C LYS A 20 -0.42 -14.64 -5.03
N GLU A 21 0.58 -14.32 -4.20
CA GLU A 21 0.94 -15.15 -3.05
C GLU A 21 -0.17 -15.20 -1.99
N LEU A 22 -0.79 -14.06 -1.69
CA LEU A 22 -1.93 -14.01 -0.77
C LEU A 22 -3.18 -14.73 -1.32
N GLU A 23 -3.44 -14.63 -2.62
CA GLU A 23 -4.55 -15.36 -3.26
C GLU A 23 -4.32 -16.88 -3.22
N LYS A 24 -3.07 -17.34 -3.43
CA LYS A 24 -2.69 -18.76 -3.26
C LYS A 24 -2.89 -19.24 -1.81
N ALA A 25 -2.69 -18.37 -0.84
CA ALA A 25 -2.94 -18.65 0.57
C ALA A 25 -4.44 -18.58 0.96
N GLY A 26 -5.35 -18.37 0.00
CA GLY A 26 -6.81 -18.40 0.21
C GLY A 26 -7.42 -17.05 0.60
N HIS A 27 -6.69 -15.94 0.44
CA HIS A 27 -7.20 -14.60 0.67
C HIS A 27 -7.86 -14.04 -0.60
N LYS A 28 -8.81 -13.12 -0.42
CA LYS A 28 -9.30 -12.28 -1.53
C LYS A 28 -8.52 -10.98 -1.51
N VAL A 29 -7.87 -10.61 -2.61
CA VAL A 29 -6.99 -9.43 -2.62
C VAL A 29 -7.53 -8.33 -3.53
N LEU A 30 -7.52 -7.10 -3.03
CA LEU A 30 -7.83 -5.87 -3.75
C LEU A 30 -6.54 -5.05 -3.91
N ILE A 31 -6.32 -4.48 -5.09
CA ILE A 31 -5.21 -3.55 -5.40
C ILE A 31 -5.77 -2.36 -6.18
N THR A 32 -4.98 -1.29 -6.36
CA THR A 32 -5.41 -0.12 -7.14
C THR A 32 -5.67 -0.47 -8.62
N ASP A 33 -6.59 0.25 -9.27
CA ASP A 33 -7.10 -0.10 -10.61
C ASP A 33 -6.08 0.21 -11.72
N ASP A 34 -5.19 1.18 -11.47
CA ASP A 34 -4.16 1.68 -12.36
C ASP A 34 -2.81 0.95 -12.21
N ILE A 35 -2.72 -0.07 -11.35
CA ILE A 35 -1.47 -0.74 -11.03
C ILE A 35 -0.79 -1.38 -12.25
N GLU A 36 -1.58 -1.90 -13.19
CA GLU A 36 -1.08 -2.49 -14.44
C GLU A 36 -0.44 -1.45 -15.35
N SER A 37 -0.92 -0.20 -15.32
CA SER A 37 -0.32 0.90 -16.09
C SER A 37 1.09 1.19 -15.58
N PHE A 38 1.26 1.32 -14.26
CA PHE A 38 2.56 1.55 -13.64
C PHE A 38 3.50 0.34 -13.71
N ALA A 39 2.98 -0.89 -13.70
CA ALA A 39 3.80 -2.09 -13.85
C ALA A 39 4.38 -2.25 -15.27
N LYS A 40 3.68 -1.70 -16.28
CA LYS A 40 4.10 -1.73 -17.69
C LYS A 40 4.99 -0.55 -18.06
N ASP A 41 4.65 0.64 -17.59
CA ASP A 41 5.37 1.87 -17.92
C ASP A 41 5.65 2.72 -16.67
N GLU A 42 6.90 2.66 -16.22
CA GLU A 42 7.38 3.45 -15.08
C GLU A 42 7.58 4.93 -15.43
N ALA A 43 7.61 5.30 -16.72
CA ALA A 43 7.81 6.67 -17.17
C ALA A 43 6.62 7.58 -16.83
N ILE A 44 5.42 7.01 -16.63
CA ILE A 44 4.22 7.74 -16.18
C ILE A 44 4.51 8.55 -14.91
N LYS A 45 5.38 8.05 -14.01
CA LYS A 45 5.77 8.74 -12.77
C LYS A 45 6.73 9.90 -12.94
N GLN A 46 7.31 10.05 -14.12
CA GLN A 46 8.29 11.09 -14.41
C GLN A 46 7.61 12.39 -14.87
N SER A 47 6.30 12.33 -15.14
CA SER A 47 5.47 13.46 -15.57
C SER A 47 4.30 13.67 -14.61
N PHE A 48 4.26 14.82 -13.95
CA PHE A 48 3.17 15.17 -13.03
C PHE A 48 1.84 15.24 -13.77
N GLU A 49 1.81 15.79 -14.98
CA GLU A 49 0.59 15.93 -15.76
C GLU A 49 0.02 14.58 -16.23
N GLU A 50 0.88 13.63 -16.60
CA GLU A 50 0.45 12.29 -17.01
C GLU A 50 -0.06 11.47 -15.81
N GLU A 51 0.67 11.50 -14.68
CA GLU A 51 0.25 10.88 -13.44
C GLU A 51 -1.08 11.47 -12.95
N LEU A 52 -1.20 12.81 -12.93
CA LEU A 52 -2.43 13.49 -12.53
C LEU A 52 -3.63 13.09 -13.40
N LYS A 53 -3.44 13.05 -14.72
CA LYS A 53 -4.52 12.67 -15.66
C LYS A 53 -5.01 11.25 -15.36
N LEU A 54 -4.10 10.28 -15.23
CA LEU A 54 -4.44 8.89 -14.92
C LEU A 54 -5.16 8.79 -13.56
N CYS A 55 -4.63 9.46 -12.54
CA CYS A 55 -5.21 9.47 -11.21
C CYS A 55 -6.64 10.04 -11.17
N LEU A 56 -6.91 11.09 -11.96
CA LEU A 56 -8.24 11.69 -12.08
C LEU A 56 -9.22 10.80 -12.86
N GLU A 57 -8.77 10.19 -13.96
CA GLU A 57 -9.60 9.28 -14.78
C GLU A 57 -10.05 8.06 -13.98
N CYS A 58 -9.19 7.53 -13.10
CA CYS A 58 -9.48 6.37 -12.27
C CYS A 58 -10.05 6.70 -10.88
N ASP A 59 -10.17 8.00 -10.53
CA ASP A 59 -10.52 8.47 -9.17
C ASP A 59 -9.78 7.69 -8.06
N VAL A 60 -8.46 7.53 -8.24
CA VAL A 60 -7.66 6.50 -7.56
C VAL A 60 -7.74 6.59 -6.04
N ILE A 61 -7.81 7.82 -5.49
CA ILE A 61 -7.90 8.03 -4.04
C ILE A 61 -9.22 7.46 -3.51
N ARG A 62 -10.37 7.84 -4.09
CA ARG A 62 -11.67 7.35 -3.61
C ARG A 62 -11.84 5.87 -3.88
N SER A 63 -11.43 5.41 -5.07
CA SER A 63 -11.48 4.00 -5.44
C SER A 63 -10.68 3.14 -4.47
N PHE A 64 -9.45 3.54 -4.13
CA PHE A 64 -8.61 2.81 -3.21
C PHE A 64 -9.13 2.86 -1.77
N PHE A 65 -9.65 4.01 -1.32
CA PHE A 65 -10.29 4.15 -0.01
C PHE A 65 -11.51 3.22 0.14
N ASN A 66 -12.33 3.09 -0.90
CA ASN A 66 -13.44 2.14 -0.91
C ASN A 66 -12.95 0.69 -0.78
N LYS A 67 -11.86 0.32 -1.47
CA LYS A 67 -11.24 -1.01 -1.33
C LYS A 67 -10.79 -1.27 0.11
N ILE A 68 -10.11 -0.31 0.74
CA ILE A 68 -9.73 -0.38 2.16
C ILE A 68 -10.98 -0.57 3.03
N ALA A 69 -12.03 0.25 2.82
CA ALA A 69 -13.26 0.19 3.60
C ALA A 69 -13.99 -1.16 3.48
N GLU A 70 -13.96 -1.77 2.30
CA GLU A 70 -14.56 -3.08 2.05
C GLU A 70 -13.74 -4.27 2.55
N SER A 71 -12.46 -4.07 2.87
CA SER A 71 -11.51 -5.11 3.28
C SER A 71 -11.50 -5.35 4.79
N ASP A 72 -10.96 -6.50 5.20
CA ASP A 72 -10.71 -6.83 6.60
C ASP A 72 -9.37 -6.25 7.08
N ALA A 73 -8.41 -6.11 6.16
CA ALA A 73 -7.05 -5.68 6.43
C ALA A 73 -6.45 -4.85 5.29
N TYR A 74 -5.52 -3.97 5.65
CA TYR A 74 -4.66 -3.23 4.73
C TYR A 74 -3.20 -3.68 4.91
N LEU A 75 -2.58 -4.18 3.84
CA LEU A 75 -1.16 -4.49 3.78
C LEU A 75 -0.42 -3.43 2.97
N VAL A 76 0.55 -2.78 3.61
CA VAL A 76 1.40 -1.77 2.98
C VAL A 76 2.73 -2.39 2.55
N CYS A 77 2.99 -2.37 1.25
CA CYS A 77 4.26 -2.73 0.63
C CYS A 77 5.30 -1.59 0.76
N ASN A 78 5.73 -1.30 1.99
CA ASN A 78 6.72 -0.28 2.31
C ASN A 78 8.16 -0.82 2.21
N TYR A 79 8.60 -1.06 0.98
CA TYR A 79 10.00 -1.39 0.68
C TYR A 79 10.91 -0.18 0.87
N GLU A 80 12.22 -0.43 0.89
CA GLU A 80 13.22 0.64 0.90
C GLU A 80 13.17 1.45 -0.40
N LYS A 81 13.18 2.78 -0.29
CA LYS A 81 13.16 3.69 -1.43
C LYS A 81 14.01 4.91 -1.15
N ASN A 82 14.92 5.26 -2.07
CA ASN A 82 15.84 6.40 -1.92
C ASN A 82 16.58 6.37 -0.56
N ASP A 83 17.13 5.21 -0.22
CA ASP A 83 17.84 4.93 1.05
C ASP A 83 16.99 5.09 2.32
N ILE A 84 15.66 5.19 2.18
CA ILE A 84 14.70 5.24 3.30
C ILE A 84 14.08 3.86 3.48
N LYS A 85 14.44 3.19 4.58
CA LYS A 85 13.85 1.90 4.97
C LYS A 85 12.40 2.08 5.43
N GLY A 86 11.54 1.15 5.02
CA GLY A 86 10.12 1.23 5.38
C GLY A 86 9.43 2.47 4.85
N TYR A 87 9.83 2.97 3.68
CA TYR A 87 9.34 4.22 3.10
C TYR A 87 7.80 4.24 2.97
N LEU A 88 7.18 5.32 3.42
CA LEU A 88 5.77 5.63 3.22
C LEU A 88 5.62 6.94 2.45
N GLY A 89 4.87 6.90 1.35
CA GLY A 89 4.46 8.11 0.64
C GLY A 89 3.32 8.83 1.34
N ALA A 90 3.08 10.08 0.98
CA ALA A 90 1.98 10.87 1.55
C ALA A 90 0.60 10.23 1.33
N SER A 91 0.33 9.63 0.16
CA SER A 91 -0.90 8.87 -0.09
C SER A 91 -1.04 7.70 0.89
N VAL A 92 0.02 6.92 1.06
CA VAL A 92 0.04 5.77 1.95
C VAL A 92 -0.22 6.17 3.40
N LEU A 93 0.32 7.30 3.87
CA LEU A 93 0.03 7.80 5.21
C LEU A 93 -1.46 8.12 5.40
N MET A 94 -2.12 8.73 4.39
CA MET A 94 -3.57 8.97 4.44
C MET A 94 -4.36 7.66 4.46
N GLU A 95 -3.96 6.68 3.65
CA GLU A 95 -4.58 5.35 3.58
C GLU A 95 -4.48 4.61 4.91
N ILE A 96 -3.31 4.66 5.56
CA ILE A 96 -3.10 4.10 6.91
C ILE A 96 -4.02 4.79 7.92
N GLY A 97 -4.11 6.13 7.88
CA GLY A 97 -5.01 6.89 8.74
C GLY A 97 -6.48 6.48 8.57
N LEU A 98 -6.93 6.30 7.33
CA LEU A 98 -8.28 5.80 7.02
C LEU A 98 -8.48 4.38 7.55
N ALA A 99 -7.54 3.48 7.27
CA ALA A 99 -7.61 2.08 7.72
C ALA A 99 -7.72 2.01 9.25
N TYR A 100 -6.98 2.85 9.96
CA TYR A 100 -7.02 2.95 11.41
C TYR A 100 -8.38 3.45 11.91
N TYR A 101 -8.91 4.54 11.35
CA TYR A 101 -10.24 5.05 11.67
C TYR A 101 -11.34 4.00 11.46
N LEU A 102 -11.24 3.23 10.38
CA LEU A 102 -12.17 2.15 10.04
C LEU A 102 -11.91 0.83 10.80
N LYS A 103 -10.97 0.83 11.75
CA LYS A 103 -10.61 -0.33 12.59
C LYS A 103 -10.18 -1.55 11.79
N LYS A 104 -9.51 -1.34 10.66
CA LYS A 104 -8.93 -2.42 9.84
C LYS A 104 -7.66 -2.95 10.52
N LYS A 105 -7.33 -4.22 10.28
CA LYS A 105 -5.98 -4.72 10.60
C LYS A 105 -4.98 -4.04 9.67
N ILE A 106 -3.88 -3.52 10.19
CA ILE A 106 -2.86 -2.84 9.38
C ILE A 106 -1.57 -3.64 9.49
N TYR A 107 -1.03 -4.00 8.33
CA TYR A 107 0.22 -4.72 8.18
C TYR A 107 1.22 -3.84 7.43
N LEU A 108 2.47 -3.82 7.88
CA LEU A 108 3.58 -3.22 7.16
C LEU A 108 4.55 -4.32 6.70
N PHE A 109 4.98 -4.25 5.45
CA PHE A 109 5.97 -5.17 4.91
C PHE A 109 7.31 -5.07 5.63
N SER A 110 7.74 -3.85 5.97
CA SER A 110 8.96 -3.53 6.71
C SER A 110 8.69 -2.57 7.87
N GLU A 111 9.57 -2.54 8.87
CA GLU A 111 9.53 -1.50 9.92
C GLU A 111 9.81 -0.12 9.31
N VAL A 112 9.09 0.91 9.79
CA VAL A 112 9.32 2.31 9.42
C VAL A 112 10.57 2.84 10.13
N ASP A 113 11.43 3.52 9.38
CA ASP A 113 12.55 4.27 9.94
C ASP A 113 12.06 5.38 10.91
N LYS A 114 12.64 5.40 12.12
CA LYS A 114 12.24 6.29 13.21
C LYS A 114 12.59 7.75 12.99
N GLU A 115 13.52 8.03 12.06
CA GLU A 115 13.89 9.40 11.69
C GLU A 115 12.87 10.05 10.72
N GLN A 116 11.89 9.28 10.23
CA GLN A 116 10.86 9.81 9.34
C GLN A 116 9.86 10.69 10.08
N LYS A 117 9.41 11.77 9.42
CA LYS A 117 8.49 12.77 10.02
C LYS A 117 7.15 12.18 10.48
N TYR A 118 6.75 11.04 9.91
CA TYR A 118 5.50 10.34 10.22
C TYR A 118 5.70 9.16 11.19
N ALA A 119 6.92 8.92 11.69
CA ALA A 119 7.23 7.74 12.48
C ALA A 119 6.44 7.68 13.79
N LEU A 120 6.17 8.84 14.41
CA LEU A 120 5.36 8.93 15.63
C LEU A 120 3.93 8.46 15.38
N GLU A 121 3.30 8.92 14.31
CA GLU A 121 1.94 8.54 13.93
C GLU A 121 1.84 7.04 13.67
N ILE A 122 2.82 6.48 12.95
CA ILE A 122 2.87 5.03 12.70
C ILE A 122 3.07 4.24 14.01
N ALA A 123 3.94 4.71 14.91
CA ALA A 123 4.16 4.07 16.20
C ALA A 123 2.89 4.06 17.07
N VAL A 124 2.11 5.14 17.06
CA VAL A 124 0.81 5.24 17.77
C VAL A 124 -0.23 4.28 17.18
N ILE A 125 -0.25 4.13 15.85
CA ILE A 125 -1.15 3.19 15.16
C ILE A 125 -0.80 1.73 15.48
N ALA A 126 0.48 1.45 15.77
CA ALA A 126 1.00 0.13 16.13
C ALA A 126 0.60 -0.98 15.13
N PRO A 127 0.94 -0.84 13.82
CA PRO A 127 0.66 -1.86 12.83
C PRO A 127 1.52 -3.11 13.06
N VAL A 128 1.08 -4.24 12.49
CA VAL A 128 1.86 -5.50 12.55
C VAL A 128 2.92 -5.49 11.46
N VAL A 129 4.19 -5.52 11.86
CA VAL A 129 5.32 -5.63 10.91
C VAL A 129 5.54 -7.09 10.53
N ILE A 130 5.45 -7.39 9.23
CA ILE A 130 5.55 -8.76 8.73
C ILE A 130 6.98 -9.17 8.33
N ASP A 131 7.89 -8.22 8.09
CA ASP A 131 9.28 -8.48 7.65
C ASP A 131 9.34 -9.42 6.44
N GLY A 132 8.47 -9.18 5.46
CA GLY A 132 8.31 -10.03 4.28
C GLY A 132 7.69 -11.41 4.50
N ASN A 133 7.38 -11.82 5.73
CA ASN A 133 6.73 -13.10 6.01
C ASN A 133 5.20 -12.98 5.96
N LEU A 134 4.62 -13.27 4.79
CA LEU A 134 3.16 -13.22 4.57
C LEU A 134 2.36 -14.17 5.49
N ASN A 135 2.96 -15.21 6.05
CA ASN A 135 2.27 -16.11 6.98
C ASN A 135 1.89 -15.44 8.32
N LYS A 136 2.44 -14.26 8.60
CA LYS A 136 2.03 -13.45 9.76
C LYS A 136 0.67 -12.78 9.58
N ILE A 137 0.05 -12.89 8.40
CA ILE A 137 -1.26 -12.31 8.10
C ILE A 137 -2.36 -13.31 8.48
N ILE A 138 -3.04 -13.05 9.60
CA ILE A 138 -4.06 -13.92 10.22
C ILE A 138 -5.41 -13.21 10.40
#